data_AF-S3IRK9-F1
#
_entry.id   AF-S3IRK9-F1
#
_cell.length_a   1.000
_cell.length_b   1.000
_cell.length_c   1.000
_cell.angle_alpha   90.00
_cell.angle_beta   90.00
_cell.angle_gamma   90.00
#
_symmetry.space_group_name_H-M   'P 1'
#
loop_
_entity.id
_entity.type
_entity.pdbx_description
1 polymer ?
#
loop_
_entity_poly.entity_id
_entity_poly.type
_entity_poly.pdbx_seq_one_letter_code
_entity_poly.pdbx_strand_id
1 'polypeptide(L)' 'MEKHHSIIFLIKNRTIALMILFLMKITRTLRVRALAWYAGGKINYQHSKSLLNLASAINRLSIRLLRFVTTPALKRGNK' A
#
# COMPACT_ATOMS: atom_id res chain seq x y z
N MET A 1 -29.50 15.65 -6.83
CA MET A 1 -28.09 15.78 -7.27
C MET A 1 -27.08 15.18 -6.27
N GLU A 2 -27.42 14.95 -4.99
CA GLU A 2 -26.47 14.49 -3.96
C GLU A 2 -26.04 13.00 -4.02
N LYS A 3 -26.92 12.11 -4.53
CA LYS A 3 -26.66 10.66 -4.57
C LYS A 3 -25.53 10.27 -5.53
N HIS A 4 -25.35 11.00 -6.64
CA HIS A 4 -24.29 10.72 -7.61
C HIS A 4 -22.90 11.03 -7.06
N HIS A 5 -22.75 12.09 -6.26
CA HIS A 5 -21.47 12.42 -5.61
C HIS A 5 -21.01 11.33 -4.64
N SER A 6 -21.95 10.73 -3.90
CA SER A 6 -21.65 9.65 -2.95
C SER A 6 -21.17 8.36 -3.65
N ILE A 7 -21.78 8.01 -4.79
CA ILE A 7 -21.39 6.82 -5.58
C ILE A 7 -20.03 7.02 -6.27
N ILE A 8 -19.79 8.20 -6.84
CA ILE A 8 -18.50 8.54 -7.48
C ILE A 8 -17.38 8.53 -6.43
N PHE A 9 -17.63 9.02 -5.22
CA PHE A 9 -16.67 8.96 -4.11
C PHE A 9 -16.38 7.52 -3.66
N LEU A 10 -17.41 6.66 -3.59
CA LEU A 10 -17.25 5.25 -3.24
C LEU A 10 -16.41 4.49 -4.26
N ILE A 11 -16.67 4.71 -5.55
CA ILE A 11 -15.90 4.11 -6.66
C ILE A 11 -14.44 4.60 -6.62
N LYS A 12 -14.23 5.91 -6.44
CA LYS A 12 -12.90 6.51 -6.33
C LYS A 12 -12.10 5.89 -5.17
N ASN A 13 -12.71 5.74 -4.00
CA ASN A 13 -12.06 5.11 -2.84
C ASN A 13 -11.75 3.62 -3.06
N ARG A 14 -12.65 2.89 -3.73
CA ARG A 14 -12.43 1.47 -4.06
C ARG A 14 -11.28 1.28 -5.04
N THR A 15 -11.17 2.13 -6.06
CA THR A 15 -10.04 2.13 -7.00
C THR A 15 -8.73 2.47 -6.30
N ILE A 16 -8.71 3.47 -5.40
CA ILE A 16 -7.53 3.83 -4.61
C ILE A 16 -7.11 2.67 -3.71
N ALA A 17 -8.05 2.00 -3.03
CA ALA A 17 -7.74 0.83 -2.20
C ALA A 17 -7.13 -0.32 -3.01
N LEU A 18 -7.68 -0.62 -4.20
CA LEU A 18 -7.12 -1.63 -5.11
C LEU A 18 -5.71 -1.26 -5.59
N MET A 19 -5.47 0.01 -5.92
CA MET A 19 -4.14 0.51 -6.29
C MET A 19 -3.14 0.34 -5.13
N ILE A 20 -3.55 0.66 -3.90
CA ILE A 20 -2.71 0.51 -2.71
C ILE A 20 -2.36 -0.98 -2.47
N LEU A 21 -3.34 -1.88 -2.60
CA LEU A 21 -3.12 -3.32 -2.46
C LEU A 21 -2.19 -3.85 -3.55
N PHE A 22 -2.33 -3.37 -4.79
CA PHE A 22 -1.43 -3.68 -5.89
C PHE A 22 0.00 -3.21 -5.61
N LEU A 23 0.17 -2.00 -5.07
CA LEU A 23 1.47 -1.46 -4.68
C LEU A 23 2.12 -2.29 -3.56
N MET A 24 1.34 -2.74 -2.57
CA MET A 24 1.84 -3.66 -1.54
C MET A 24 2.32 -4.99 -2.15
N LYS A 25 1.59 -5.53 -3.15
CA LYS A 25 1.98 -6.76 -3.83
C LYS A 25 3.30 -6.60 -4.58
N ILE A 26 3.49 -5.49 -5.30
CA ILE A 26 4.78 -5.18 -5.97
C ILE A 26 5.90 -5.06 -4.93
N THR A 27 5.63 -4.36 -3.84
CA THR A 27 6.61 -4.15 -2.77
C THR A 27 7.07 -5.48 -2.17
N ARG A 28 6.15 -6.43 -1.97
CA ARG A 28 6.48 -7.79 -1.52
C ARG A 28 7.37 -8.53 -2.52
N THR A 29 7.04 -8.49 -3.81
CA THR A 29 7.85 -9.11 -4.87
C THR A 29 9.25 -8.51 -4.95
N LEU A 30 9.36 -7.18 -4.79
CA LEU A 30 10.64 -6.47 -4.80
C LEU A 30 11.55 -6.93 -3.66
N ARG A 31 11.01 -7.15 -2.46
CA ARG A 31 11.79 -7.68 -1.33
C ARG A 31 12.33 -9.08 -1.60
N VAL A 32 11.49 -9.97 -2.13
CA VAL A 32 11.89 -11.34 -2.46
C VAL A 32 12.99 -11.33 -3.51
N ARG A 33 12.85 -10.52 -4.56
CA ARG A 33 13.88 -10.36 -5.60
C ARG A 33 15.16 -9.72 -5.07
N ALA A 34 15.08 -8.71 -4.22
CA ALA A 34 16.25 -8.08 -3.60
C ALA A 34 17.03 -9.09 -2.74
N LEU A 35 16.34 -9.93 -1.95
CA LEU A 35 16.99 -11.00 -1.20
C LEU A 35 17.62 -12.05 -2.12
N ALA A 36 16.93 -12.45 -3.20
CA ALA A 36 17.48 -13.38 -4.19
C ALA A 36 18.71 -12.80 -4.92
N TRP A 37 18.71 -11.51 -5.25
CA TRP A 37 19.85 -10.83 -5.86
C TRP A 37 21.04 -10.71 -4.90
N TYR A 38 20.79 -10.49 -3.61
CA TYR A 38 21.84 -10.51 -2.59
C TYR A 38 22.44 -11.92 -2.44
N ALA A 39 21.59 -12.94 -2.32
CA ALA A 39 22.03 -14.33 -2.22
C ALA A 39 22.82 -14.78 -3.46
N GLY A 40 22.45 -14.28 -4.64
CA GLY A 40 23.17 -14.51 -5.90
C GLY A 40 24.37 -13.59 -6.14
N GLY A 41 24.78 -12.78 -5.16
CA GLY A 41 25.95 -11.89 -5.27
C GLY A 41 25.81 -10.74 -6.27
N LYS A 42 24.62 -10.49 -6.83
CA LYS A 42 24.38 -9.46 -7.85
C LYS A 42 24.33 -8.04 -7.28
N ILE A 43 24.06 -7.89 -5.98
CA ILE A 43 23.97 -6.60 -5.29
C ILE A 43 24.62 -6.66 -3.92
N ASN A 44 25.25 -5.55 -3.52
CA ASN A 44 25.92 -5.42 -2.23
C ASN A 44 24.91 -5.26 -1.08
N TYR A 45 25.34 -5.57 0.15
CA TYR A 45 24.52 -5.51 1.36
C TYR A 45 23.85 -4.15 1.56
N GLN A 46 24.58 -3.05 1.33
CA GLN A 46 24.04 -1.70 1.47
C GLN A 46 22.89 -1.42 0.48
N HIS A 47 22.99 -1.91 -0.75
CA HIS A 47 21.95 -1.73 -1.77
C HIS A 47 20.69 -2.54 -1.40
N SER A 48 20.85 -3.78 -0.94
CA SER A 48 19.75 -4.59 -0.42
C SER A 48 19.09 -3.96 0.80
N LYS A 49 19.88 -3.43 1.74
CA LYS A 49 19.37 -2.76 2.94
C LYS A 49 18.53 -1.52 2.57
N SER A 50 19.01 -0.71 1.62
CA SER A 50 18.28 0.46 1.13
C SER A 50 16.95 0.07 0.45
N LEU A 51 16.97 -0.93 -0.44
CA LEU A 51 15.78 -1.46 -1.11
C LEU A 51 14.75 -2.01 -0.12
N LEU A 52 15.19 -2.77 0.89
CA LEU A 52 14.31 -3.31 1.92
C LEU A 52 13.71 -2.22 2.81
N ASN A 53 14.49 -1.19 3.15
CA ASN A 53 14.01 -0.03 3.92
C ASN A 53 12.98 0.78 3.12
N LEU A 54 13.25 1.05 1.85
CA LEU A 54 12.33 1.74 0.95
C LEU A 54 11.03 0.94 0.80
N ALA A 55 11.13 -0.37 0.59
CA ALA A 55 9.96 -1.26 0.57
C ALA A 55 9.18 -1.24 1.90
N SER A 56 9.86 -1.18 3.05
CA SER A 56 9.21 -0.98 4.35
C SER A 56 8.49 0.36 4.49
N ALA A 57 9.10 1.44 4.03
CA ALA A 57 8.50 2.77 4.07
C ALA A 57 7.24 2.82 3.21
N ILE A 58 7.31 2.33 1.97
CA ILE A 58 6.15 2.25 1.06
C ILE A 58 5.06 1.40 1.68
N ASN A 59 5.37 0.22 2.22
CA ASN A 59 4.35 -0.64 2.83
C ASN A 59 3.68 0.02 4.05
N ARG A 60 4.43 0.73 4.90
CA ARG A 60 3.87 1.49 6.04
C ARG A 60 2.95 2.62 5.56
N LEU A 61 3.35 3.35 4.52
CA LEU A 61 2.53 4.39 3.90
C LEU A 61 1.26 3.80 3.28
N SER A 62 1.38 2.69 2.55
CA SER A 62 0.25 1.96 1.98
C SER A 62 -0.73 1.51 3.07
N ILE A 63 -0.26 0.97 4.20
CA ILE A 63 -1.14 0.58 5.32
C ILE A 63 -1.84 1.81 5.92
N ARG A 64 -1.12 2.93 6.12
CA ARG A 64 -1.72 4.18 6.63
C ARG A 64 -2.80 4.71 5.67
N LEU A 65 -2.49 4.79 4.37
CA LEU A 65 -3.45 5.22 3.35
C LEU A 65 -4.66 4.28 3.28
N LEU A 66 -4.42 2.97 3.35
CA LEU A 66 -5.50 1.99 3.41
C LEU A 66 -6.38 2.26 4.63
N ARG A 67 -5.81 2.50 5.82
CA ARG A 67 -6.61 2.85 7.02
C ARG A 67 -7.45 4.11 6.82
N PHE A 68 -6.91 5.17 6.22
CA PHE A 68 -7.66 6.41 5.93
C PHE A 68 -8.81 6.19 4.94
N VAL A 69 -8.58 5.39 3.89
CA VAL A 69 -9.59 5.09 2.86
C VAL A 69 -10.62 4.09 3.35
N THR A 70 -10.21 3.15 4.20
CA THR A 70 -11.05 2.08 4.79
C THR A 70 -11.60 2.43 6.16
N THR A 71 -11.53 3.70 6.59
CA THR A 71 -12.37 4.23 7.66
C THR A 71 -13.66 4.82 7.08
N PRO A 72 -14.70 4.02 6.78
CA PRO A 72 -16.05 4.54 6.68
C PRO A 72 -16.75 4.39 8.03
N ALA A 73 -17.52 5.42 8.41
CA ALA A 73 -18.80 5.27 9.10
C ALA A 73 -18.86 4.68 10.53
N LEU A 74 -17.76 4.35 11.22
CA LEU A 74 -17.82 3.91 12.64
C LEU A 74 -17.96 5.06 13.66
N LYS A 75 -18.40 6.24 13.20
CA LYS A 75 -18.85 7.35 14.04
C LYS A 75 -20.33 7.69 13.85
N ARG A 76 -21.12 6.79 13.27
CA ARG A 76 -22.60 6.88 13.22
C ARG A 76 -23.21 5.74 14.04
N GLY A 77 -22.88 5.73 15.32
CA GLY A 77 -23.28 4.68 16.25
C GLY A 77 -22.87 5.03 17.68
N ASN A 78 -23.04 6.28 18.09
CA ASN A 78 -23.28 6.55 19.49
C ASN A 78 -24.54 7.40 19.56
N LYS A 79 -25.52 6.85 20.26
CA LYS A 79 -26.86 7.39 20.50
C LYS A 79 -26.78 8.77 21.17
#